data_AF-A0A1U8LKQ8-F1
#
_entry.id   AF-A0A1U8LKQ8-F1
#
_cell.length_a   1.000
_cell.length_b   1.000
_cell.length_c   1.000
_cell.angle_alpha   90.00
_cell.angle_beta   90.00
_cell.angle_gamma   90.00
#
_symmetry.space_group_name_H-M   'P 1'
#
loop_
_entity.id
_entity.type
_entity.pdbx_description
1 polymer ?
#
loop_
_entity_poly.entity_id
_entity_poly.type
_entity_poly.pdbx_seq_one_letter_code
_entity_poly.pdbx_strand_id
1 'polypeptide(L)'
;MGKLVPDRSFFLLFFLFLHFLLFDFALSEIFFEERFEDGWKSRWVLSDWKRSEGKAGTFKHTAGKWSGDPDDKGIQTYNDAKHYAISAKIPEFSNKNRTLVVQYSIKLEQDIECGGGYIKLLSGYVNQKKFGGDTPYSLMFGPDICGTQTKKLHVILSYQGQNYPIRKDLQCETDKLTHFYTFILRPDASYSVLIDNRERETGSMYTDWDILPPRKIKDVKAKKPADWDDREYIEDPDDVKPEGYDKIPAQIPDPKAKEPDDWDDEEDGIWKPPKIPNPAYKGPWKRKKIKNPNYKGKWKTPWIDNPEFEDDPDLYVLRPIKYVGIEVWQVKAGSVFDNILICDDPQYAREVVEDIWARNREAEKEAFEEAEKERRAREEEEAKRAREEGEKRRRERDHRHRDRRHRRRHDPRDYLDDYHDEL
;
A
#
# COMPACT_ATOMS: atom_id res chain seq x y z
N MET A 1 3.75 -85.02 -0.77
CA MET A 1 3.10 -83.76 -0.37
C MET A 1 4.11 -82.87 0.33
N GLY A 2 4.79 -81.99 -0.41
CA GLY A 2 5.65 -80.94 0.17
C GLY A 2 5.07 -79.60 -0.25
N LYS A 3 4.49 -78.85 0.69
CA LYS A 3 3.94 -77.51 0.43
C LYS A 3 5.09 -76.50 0.35
N LEU A 4 5.27 -75.90 -0.83
CA LEU A 4 6.10 -74.70 -1.01
C LEU A 4 5.40 -73.53 -0.31
N VAL A 5 6.02 -73.00 0.73
CA VAL A 5 5.61 -71.75 1.40
C VAL A 5 6.28 -70.59 0.65
N PRO A 6 5.55 -69.58 0.18
CA PRO A 6 6.17 -68.42 -0.45
C PRO A 6 6.88 -67.55 0.58
N ASP A 7 8.11 -67.16 0.25
CA ASP A 7 8.99 -66.34 1.08
C ASP A 7 8.40 -64.93 1.29
N ARG A 8 8.13 -64.58 2.55
CA ARG A 8 7.52 -63.29 2.95
C ARG A 8 8.39 -62.09 2.58
N SER A 9 9.69 -62.31 2.35
CA SER A 9 10.64 -61.26 1.98
C SER A 9 10.39 -60.73 0.57
N PHE A 10 9.87 -61.57 -0.34
CA PHE A 10 9.62 -61.19 -1.73
C PHE A 10 8.40 -60.26 -1.87
N PHE A 11 7.39 -60.44 -1.01
CA PHE A 11 6.20 -59.58 -0.99
C PHE A 11 6.48 -58.19 -0.40
N LEU A 12 7.38 -58.08 0.58
CA LEU A 12 7.76 -56.80 1.19
C LEU A 12 8.63 -55.94 0.26
N LEU A 13 9.54 -56.55 -0.50
CA LEU A 13 10.34 -55.85 -1.51
C LEU A 13 9.49 -55.39 -2.70
N PHE A 14 8.47 -56.14 -3.10
CA PHE A 14 7.54 -55.73 -4.17
C PHE A 14 6.62 -54.57 -3.74
N PHE A 15 6.19 -54.53 -2.48
CA PHE A 15 5.41 -53.41 -1.92
C PHE A 15 6.23 -52.13 -1.75
N LEU A 16 7.53 -52.24 -1.44
CA LEU A 16 8.45 -51.09 -1.37
C LEU A 16 8.80 -50.54 -2.77
N PHE A 17 8.87 -51.39 -3.80
CA PHE A 17 9.09 -50.95 -5.18
C PHE A 17 7.84 -50.31 -5.81
N LEU A 18 6.63 -50.74 -5.43
CA LEU A 18 5.38 -50.16 -5.95
C LEU A 18 5.01 -48.82 -5.29
N HIS A 19 5.53 -48.52 -4.08
CA HIS A 19 5.37 -47.20 -3.44
C HIS A 19 6.35 -46.14 -3.94
N PHE A 20 7.37 -46.51 -4.71
CA PHE A 20 8.30 -45.56 -5.34
C PHE A 20 7.84 -45.10 -6.74
N LEU A 21 6.73 -45.62 -7.26
CA LEU A 21 6.21 -45.33 -8.61
C LEU A 21 4.94 -44.47 -8.64
N LEU A 22 4.62 -43.81 -7.52
CA LEU A 22 3.59 -42.75 -7.44
C LEU A 22 4.20 -41.43 -6.92
N PHE A 23 5.42 -41.13 -7.36
CA PHE A 23 5.77 -39.71 -7.49
C PHE A 23 5.10 -39.24 -8.77
N ASP A 24 3.90 -38.65 -8.62
CA ASP A 24 3.46 -37.65 -9.60
C ASP A 24 4.57 -36.60 -9.62
N PHE A 25 5.47 -36.71 -10.60
CA PHE A 25 6.28 -35.57 -10.99
C PHE A 25 5.29 -34.55 -11.52
N ALA A 26 4.79 -33.68 -10.63
CA ALA A 26 4.17 -32.44 -11.03
C ALA A 26 5.26 -31.65 -11.76
N LEU A 27 5.36 -31.85 -13.08
CA LEU A 27 6.22 -31.06 -13.93
C LEU A 27 5.68 -29.64 -13.88
N SER A 28 6.46 -28.75 -13.27
CA SER A 28 6.25 -27.30 -13.34
C SER A 28 6.19 -26.89 -14.83
N GLU A 29 5.11 -26.22 -15.21
CA GLU A 29 4.91 -25.72 -16.57
C GLU A 29 5.33 -24.25 -16.63
N ILE A 30 6.29 -23.96 -17.51
CA ILE A 30 6.71 -22.60 -17.83
C ILE A 30 5.88 -22.15 -19.04
N PHE A 31 4.89 -21.29 -18.83
CA PHE A 31 4.04 -20.77 -19.91
C PHE A 31 4.76 -19.72 -20.74
N PHE A 32 5.61 -18.91 -20.10
CA PHE A 32 6.38 -17.87 -20.74
C PHE A 32 7.60 -17.50 -19.89
N GLU A 33 8.76 -17.36 -20.52
CA GLU A 33 9.97 -16.82 -19.93
C GLU A 33 10.64 -15.90 -20.95
N GLU A 34 10.97 -14.67 -20.53
CA GLU A 34 11.66 -13.68 -21.36
C GLU A 34 12.77 -12.99 -20.56
N ARG A 35 13.99 -13.13 -21.08
CA ARG A 35 15.23 -12.50 -20.58
C ARG A 35 15.80 -11.46 -21.56
N PHE A 36 14.99 -11.08 -22.56
CA PHE A 36 15.30 -10.12 -23.62
C PHE A 36 16.59 -10.37 -24.41
N GLU A 37 17.06 -11.62 -24.47
CA GLU A 37 18.19 -12.04 -25.30
C GLU A 37 18.10 -11.58 -26.76
N ASP A 38 19.23 -11.63 -27.45
CA ASP A 38 19.31 -11.28 -28.87
C ASP A 38 18.21 -11.98 -29.69
N GLY A 39 17.51 -11.19 -30.51
CA GLY A 39 16.35 -11.66 -31.28
C GLY A 39 14.99 -11.45 -30.60
N TRP A 40 14.91 -10.88 -29.40
CA TRP A 40 13.65 -10.57 -28.69
C TRP A 40 12.61 -9.82 -29.55
N LYS A 41 13.05 -9.00 -30.52
CA LYS A 41 12.17 -8.27 -31.46
C LYS A 41 11.31 -9.19 -32.34
N SER A 42 11.66 -10.47 -32.46
CA SER A 42 10.83 -11.47 -33.14
C SER A 42 9.64 -11.93 -32.30
N ARG A 43 9.77 -11.85 -30.96
CA ARG A 43 8.76 -12.25 -29.98
C ARG A 43 7.84 -11.09 -29.58
N TRP A 44 8.38 -9.87 -29.54
CA TRP A 44 7.67 -8.67 -29.09
C TRP A 44 7.25 -7.75 -30.24
N VAL A 45 6.02 -7.25 -30.17
CA VAL A 45 5.42 -6.34 -31.12
C VAL A 45 5.21 -4.98 -30.47
N LEU A 46 5.93 -3.97 -30.99
CA LEU A 46 5.69 -2.56 -30.65
C LEU A 46 4.37 -2.09 -31.26
N SER A 47 3.53 -1.49 -30.44
CA SER A 47 2.24 -0.92 -30.83
C SER A 47 2.40 0.38 -31.59
N ASP A 48 1.45 0.67 -32.47
CA ASP A 48 1.31 1.97 -33.15
C ASP A 48 0.32 2.90 -32.41
N TRP A 49 -0.24 2.47 -31.27
CA TRP A 49 -1.06 3.30 -30.41
C TRP A 49 -0.31 4.58 -30.01
N LYS A 50 -0.99 5.73 -30.07
CA LYS A 50 -0.42 7.08 -29.84
C LYS A 50 0.69 7.53 -30.80
N ARG A 51 1.03 6.76 -31.85
CA ARG A 51 2.07 7.13 -32.82
C ARG A 51 1.68 8.36 -33.63
N SER A 52 0.44 8.43 -34.12
CA SER A 52 -0.06 9.58 -34.90
C SER A 52 -0.12 10.88 -34.09
N GLU A 53 -0.28 10.79 -32.77
CA GLU A 53 -0.25 11.93 -31.84
C GLU A 53 1.19 12.37 -31.50
N GLY A 54 2.20 11.64 -31.97
CA GLY A 54 3.60 11.85 -31.58
C GLY A 54 3.87 11.53 -30.10
N LYS A 55 2.98 10.78 -29.44
CA LYS A 55 3.06 10.45 -28.01
C LYS A 55 3.51 9.00 -27.71
N ALA A 56 3.74 8.20 -28.74
CA ALA A 56 4.29 6.85 -28.60
C ALA A 56 5.80 6.88 -28.25
N GLY A 57 6.19 6.09 -27.27
CA GLY A 57 7.57 5.87 -26.84
C GLY A 57 8.21 4.68 -27.54
N THR A 58 9.53 4.57 -27.41
CA THR A 58 10.32 3.47 -27.98
C THR A 58 11.18 2.80 -26.92
N PHE A 59 11.52 1.53 -27.14
CA PHE A 59 12.36 0.76 -26.22
C PHE A 59 13.77 0.60 -26.77
N LYS A 60 14.76 0.64 -25.88
CA LYS A 60 16.16 0.28 -26.13
C LYS A 60 16.47 -1.06 -25.49
N HIS A 61 17.35 -1.83 -26.12
CA HIS A 61 17.88 -3.08 -25.55
C HIS A 61 19.20 -2.76 -24.84
N THR A 62 19.23 -2.80 -23.51
CA THR A 62 20.34 -2.29 -22.70
C THR A 62 20.29 -2.82 -21.26
N ALA A 63 21.45 -2.94 -20.61
CA ALA A 63 21.59 -3.31 -19.20
C ALA A 63 21.36 -2.12 -18.24
N GLY A 64 21.23 -0.91 -18.78
CA GLY A 64 21.10 0.33 -18.01
C GLY A 64 22.44 1.05 -17.81
N LYS A 65 22.48 2.01 -16.89
CA LYS A 65 23.69 2.82 -16.60
C LYS A 65 24.63 2.16 -15.61
N TRP A 66 24.08 1.48 -14.62
CA TRP A 66 24.80 0.66 -13.64
C TRP A 66 24.19 -0.74 -13.71
N SER A 67 24.93 -1.67 -14.27
CA SER A 67 24.53 -3.07 -14.45
C SER A 67 25.54 -3.97 -13.76
N GLY A 68 25.08 -5.02 -13.10
CA GLY A 68 25.97 -6.07 -12.58
C GLY A 68 26.68 -6.83 -13.70
N ASP A 69 25.98 -7.03 -14.83
CA ASP A 69 26.50 -7.64 -16.05
C ASP A 69 26.08 -6.77 -17.26
N PRO A 70 27.01 -6.22 -18.06
CA PRO A 70 26.69 -5.46 -19.26
C PRO A 70 25.98 -6.25 -20.36
N ASP A 71 26.06 -7.58 -20.34
CA ASP A 71 25.39 -8.47 -21.29
C ASP A 71 23.99 -8.89 -20.84
N ASP A 72 23.65 -8.72 -19.56
CA ASP A 72 22.31 -8.92 -19.00
C ASP A 72 21.42 -7.71 -19.33
N LYS A 73 20.80 -7.77 -20.51
CA LYS A 73 20.07 -6.65 -21.11
C LYS A 73 18.57 -6.88 -21.07
N GLY A 74 17.86 -5.92 -20.48
CA GLY A 74 16.42 -5.79 -20.59
C GLY A 74 15.98 -4.83 -21.70
N ILE A 75 14.68 -4.52 -21.70
CA ILE A 75 14.12 -3.43 -22.52
C ILE A 75 13.89 -2.17 -21.68
N GLN A 76 14.55 -1.10 -22.08
CA GLN A 76 14.48 0.20 -21.42
C GLN A 76 13.58 1.18 -22.17
N THR A 77 12.65 1.83 -21.46
CA THR A 77 11.90 2.99 -21.98
C THR A 77 12.86 4.13 -22.33
N TYR A 78 12.78 4.73 -23.51
CA TYR A 78 13.80 5.69 -23.97
C TYR A 78 13.40 7.17 -24.01
N ASN A 79 12.22 7.52 -24.50
CA ASN A 79 11.83 8.91 -24.78
C ASN A 79 10.95 9.50 -23.66
N ASP A 80 11.36 10.62 -23.08
CA ASP A 80 10.59 11.30 -22.04
C ASP A 80 9.18 11.73 -22.50
N ALA A 81 8.25 11.76 -21.55
CA ALA A 81 6.86 12.16 -21.71
C ALA A 81 6.16 11.39 -22.85
N LYS A 82 6.22 10.05 -22.79
CA LYS A 82 5.60 9.14 -23.78
C LYS A 82 4.78 8.03 -23.14
N HIS A 83 3.84 7.52 -23.94
CA HIS A 83 3.16 6.25 -23.71
C HIS A 83 3.94 5.13 -24.39
N TYR A 84 4.30 4.12 -23.61
CA TYR A 84 4.97 2.91 -24.05
C TYR A 84 3.96 1.80 -24.17
N ALA A 85 3.96 1.07 -25.28
CA ALA A 85 3.05 -0.05 -25.49
C ALA A 85 3.73 -1.13 -26.35
N ILE A 86 4.05 -2.25 -25.74
CA ILE A 86 4.67 -3.41 -26.39
C ILE A 86 4.06 -4.69 -25.84
N SER A 87 3.89 -5.71 -26.67
CA SER A 87 3.28 -6.97 -26.25
C SER A 87 3.92 -8.17 -26.94
N ALA A 88 3.90 -9.32 -26.27
CA ALA A 88 4.31 -10.60 -26.81
C ALA A 88 3.11 -11.56 -26.79
N LYS A 89 3.00 -12.37 -27.84
CA LYS A 89 2.04 -13.46 -27.90
C LYS A 89 2.66 -14.69 -27.25
N ILE A 90 1.90 -15.36 -26.39
CA ILE A 90 2.33 -16.57 -25.67
C ILE A 90 1.40 -17.75 -26.02
N PRO A 91 1.82 -19.00 -25.76
CA PRO A 91 0.91 -20.14 -25.80
C PRO A 91 -0.31 -19.86 -24.92
N GLU A 92 -1.51 -20.06 -25.48
CA GLU A 92 -2.74 -19.77 -24.75
C GLU A 92 -2.88 -20.78 -23.60
N PHE A 93 -3.08 -20.30 -22.38
CA PHE A 93 -3.21 -21.15 -21.20
C PHE A 93 -4.30 -20.64 -20.25
N SER A 94 -4.75 -21.51 -19.34
CA SER A 94 -5.66 -21.18 -18.25
C SER A 94 -5.05 -21.63 -16.93
N ASN A 95 -5.22 -20.83 -15.89
CA ASN A 95 -4.82 -21.18 -14.54
C ASN A 95 -5.84 -22.06 -13.81
N LYS A 96 -6.85 -22.62 -14.48
CA LYS A 96 -7.81 -23.53 -13.85
C LYS A 96 -7.09 -24.75 -13.26
N ASN A 97 -7.39 -25.05 -12.00
CA ASN A 97 -6.81 -26.14 -11.19
C ASN A 97 -5.28 -26.06 -10.98
N ARG A 98 -4.68 -24.89 -11.16
CA ARG A 98 -3.24 -24.69 -10.96
C ARG A 98 -2.94 -23.31 -10.40
N THR A 99 -1.77 -23.17 -9.81
CA THR A 99 -1.27 -21.86 -9.37
C THR A 99 -0.89 -21.04 -10.60
N LEU A 100 -1.11 -19.73 -10.57
CA LEU A 100 -0.56 -18.78 -11.51
C LEU A 100 0.52 -17.98 -10.79
N VAL A 101 1.73 -18.00 -11.33
CA VAL A 101 2.84 -17.15 -10.90
C VAL A 101 3.16 -16.17 -12.01
N VAL A 102 3.22 -14.89 -11.68
CA VAL A 102 3.61 -13.81 -12.58
C VAL A 102 4.75 -13.05 -11.92
N GLN A 103 5.93 -13.12 -12.51
CA GLN A 103 7.15 -12.53 -11.98
C GLN A 103 7.83 -11.70 -13.05
N TYR A 104 8.40 -10.56 -12.67
CA TYR A 104 9.34 -9.83 -13.52
C TYR A 104 10.23 -8.95 -12.66
N SER A 105 11.36 -8.55 -13.23
CA SER A 105 12.22 -7.53 -12.63
C SER A 105 12.05 -6.19 -13.33
N ILE A 106 12.13 -5.11 -12.56
CA ILE A 106 12.21 -3.77 -13.07
C ILE A 106 13.26 -2.96 -12.32
N LYS A 107 14.05 -2.20 -13.08
CA LYS A 107 14.97 -1.19 -12.55
C LYS A 107 14.47 0.19 -12.92
N LEU A 108 14.19 1.02 -11.93
CA LEU A 108 13.82 2.42 -12.09
C LEU A 108 15.06 3.29 -11.92
N GLU A 109 16.02 3.15 -12.84
CA GLU A 109 17.32 3.83 -12.72
C GLU A 109 17.23 5.35 -12.92
N GLN A 110 16.19 5.82 -13.59
CA GLN A 110 15.87 7.22 -13.70
C GLN A 110 15.22 7.74 -12.41
N ASP A 111 15.42 9.02 -12.10
CA ASP A 111 14.62 9.69 -11.06
C ASP A 111 13.17 9.81 -11.54
N ILE A 112 12.40 8.73 -11.43
CA ILE A 112 11.05 8.65 -11.93
C ILE A 112 10.14 9.52 -11.06
N GLU A 113 9.69 10.63 -11.63
CA GLU A 113 8.76 11.53 -10.96
C GLU A 113 7.32 11.04 -11.09
N CYS A 114 6.93 10.64 -12.31
CA CYS A 114 5.64 10.06 -12.58
C CYS A 114 5.71 9.08 -13.74
N GLY A 115 5.38 7.81 -13.50
CA GLY A 115 5.23 6.78 -14.50
C GLY A 115 4.96 5.39 -13.94
N GLY A 116 4.37 4.56 -14.79
CA GLY A 116 4.08 3.17 -14.51
C GLY A 116 5.28 2.26 -14.78
N GLY A 117 5.37 1.18 -14.01
CA GLY A 117 6.33 0.09 -14.15
C GLY A 117 5.68 -1.28 -14.18
N TYR A 118 4.38 -1.36 -14.47
CA TYR A 118 3.58 -2.58 -14.43
C TYR A 118 3.47 -3.32 -15.77
N ILE A 119 3.14 -4.60 -15.69
CA ILE A 119 2.81 -5.44 -16.84
C ILE A 119 1.33 -5.81 -16.83
N LYS A 120 0.82 -6.24 -17.99
CA LYS A 120 -0.55 -6.71 -18.19
C LYS A 120 -0.55 -8.11 -18.78
N LEU A 121 -1.40 -8.98 -18.26
CA LEU A 121 -1.77 -10.24 -18.92
C LEU A 121 -3.09 -10.06 -19.65
N LEU A 122 -3.15 -10.46 -20.92
CA LEU A 122 -4.28 -10.21 -21.79
C LEU A 122 -4.88 -11.51 -22.30
N SER A 123 -6.20 -11.48 -22.48
CA SER A 123 -7.00 -12.63 -22.90
C SER A 123 -7.68 -12.40 -24.23
N GLY A 124 -8.08 -13.50 -24.89
CA GLY A 124 -8.76 -13.44 -26.18
C GLY A 124 -7.87 -12.88 -27.27
N TYR A 125 -8.45 -12.39 -28.37
CA TYR A 125 -7.70 -11.81 -29.47
C TYR A 125 -7.29 -10.35 -29.16
N VAL A 126 -6.00 -10.07 -29.22
CA VAL A 126 -5.44 -8.70 -29.13
C VAL A 126 -4.76 -8.35 -30.44
N ASN A 127 -5.18 -7.23 -31.04
CA ASN A 127 -4.41 -6.61 -32.11
C ASN A 127 -3.20 -5.89 -31.50
N GLN A 128 -2.05 -6.57 -31.43
CA GLN A 128 -0.82 -6.05 -30.82
C GLN A 128 -0.36 -4.70 -31.39
N LYS A 129 -0.70 -4.39 -32.65
CA LYS A 129 -0.40 -3.08 -33.27
C LYS A 129 -1.29 -1.94 -32.80
N LYS A 130 -2.44 -2.26 -32.18
CA LYS A 130 -3.35 -1.29 -31.56
C LYS A 130 -3.38 -1.40 -30.03
N PHE A 131 -2.49 -2.20 -29.45
CA PHE A 131 -2.40 -2.39 -28.00
C PHE A 131 -2.13 -1.06 -27.29
N GLY A 132 -2.88 -0.77 -26.24
CA GLY A 132 -2.86 0.51 -25.54
C GLY A 132 -3.72 0.49 -24.28
N GLY A 133 -3.90 1.64 -23.64
CA GLY A 133 -4.57 1.79 -22.33
C GLY A 133 -5.94 1.11 -22.21
N ASP A 134 -6.77 1.22 -23.26
CA ASP A 134 -8.14 0.69 -23.27
C ASP A 134 -8.23 -0.80 -23.62
N THR A 135 -7.09 -1.47 -23.87
CA THR A 135 -7.11 -2.89 -24.24
C THR A 135 -7.52 -3.73 -23.02
N PRO A 136 -8.58 -4.57 -23.12
CA PRO A 136 -9.00 -5.42 -22.01
C PRO A 136 -7.89 -6.37 -21.57
N TYR A 137 -7.64 -6.44 -20.26
CA TYR A 137 -6.68 -7.34 -19.64
C TYR A 137 -7.38 -8.26 -18.62
N SER A 138 -6.67 -9.29 -18.16
CA SER A 138 -7.07 -10.17 -17.05
C SER A 138 -6.39 -9.79 -15.74
N LEU A 139 -5.12 -9.37 -15.83
CA LEU A 139 -4.31 -8.94 -14.69
C LEU A 139 -3.50 -7.71 -15.12
N MET A 140 -3.42 -6.70 -14.24
CA MET A 140 -2.40 -5.65 -14.28
C MET A 140 -1.64 -5.70 -12.95
N PHE A 141 -0.33 -5.85 -13.02
CA PHE A 141 0.52 -6.07 -11.85
C PHE A 141 1.83 -5.29 -11.95
N GLY A 142 2.16 -4.52 -10.93
CA GLY A 142 3.46 -3.83 -10.82
C GLY A 142 3.41 -2.42 -10.22
N PRO A 143 4.58 -1.78 -10.04
CA PRO A 143 4.69 -0.47 -9.42
C PRO A 143 4.15 0.64 -10.31
N ASP A 144 3.62 1.68 -9.68
CA ASP A 144 3.17 2.92 -10.29
C ASP A 144 3.51 4.07 -9.35
N ILE A 145 4.40 4.94 -9.83
CA ILE A 145 4.96 6.04 -9.05
C ILE A 145 4.48 7.32 -9.70
N CYS A 146 3.85 8.22 -8.96
CA CYS A 146 3.49 9.56 -9.42
C CYS A 146 3.51 10.56 -8.27
N GLY A 147 4.58 11.35 -8.23
CA GLY A 147 4.87 12.32 -7.19
C GLY A 147 5.10 11.68 -5.82
N THR A 148 4.91 12.46 -4.77
CA THR A 148 5.01 11.97 -3.38
C THR A 148 3.75 11.25 -2.91
N GLN A 149 2.64 11.38 -3.64
CA GLN A 149 1.32 10.90 -3.22
C GLN A 149 0.99 9.49 -3.74
N THR A 150 1.59 9.08 -4.86
CA THR A 150 1.32 7.78 -5.48
C THR A 150 2.62 6.98 -5.57
N LYS A 151 2.74 5.95 -4.74
CA LYS A 151 3.84 4.97 -4.75
C LYS A 151 3.23 3.58 -4.54
N LYS A 152 2.41 3.17 -5.50
CA LYS A 152 1.50 2.04 -5.32
C LYS A 152 1.97 0.85 -6.15
N LEU A 153 1.86 -0.34 -5.57
CA LEU A 153 1.96 -1.60 -6.29
C LEU A 153 0.56 -2.02 -6.72
N HIS A 154 0.25 -1.86 -8.00
CA HIS A 154 -1.03 -2.27 -8.55
C HIS A 154 -1.15 -3.79 -8.57
N VAL A 155 -2.28 -4.29 -8.11
CA VAL A 155 -2.75 -5.66 -8.37
C VAL A 155 -4.22 -5.54 -8.75
N ILE A 156 -4.50 -5.52 -10.05
CA ILE A 156 -5.84 -5.29 -10.60
C ILE A 156 -6.26 -6.54 -11.35
N LEU A 157 -7.37 -7.13 -10.93
CA LEU A 157 -7.95 -8.33 -11.53
C LEU A 157 -9.18 -7.97 -12.32
N SER A 158 -9.34 -8.54 -13.52
CA SER A 158 -10.55 -8.38 -14.31
C SER A 158 -11.52 -9.53 -14.06
N TYR A 159 -12.75 -9.20 -13.69
CA TYR A 159 -13.84 -10.14 -13.49
C TYR A 159 -15.09 -9.63 -14.22
N GLN A 160 -15.72 -10.48 -15.03
CA GLN A 160 -16.91 -10.16 -15.83
C GLN A 160 -16.81 -8.84 -16.64
N GLY A 161 -15.61 -8.50 -17.13
CA GLY A 161 -15.38 -7.32 -17.96
C GLY A 161 -15.17 -6.01 -17.18
N GLN A 162 -15.18 -6.05 -15.84
CA GLN A 162 -14.80 -4.94 -14.97
C GLN A 162 -13.42 -5.17 -14.39
N ASN A 163 -12.74 -4.10 -13.96
CA ASN A 163 -11.41 -4.15 -13.36
C ASN A 163 -11.52 -3.80 -11.89
N TYR A 164 -11.06 -4.70 -11.03
CA TYR A 164 -11.12 -4.56 -9.58
C TYR A 164 -9.69 -4.36 -9.06
N PRO A 165 -9.34 -3.14 -8.60
CA PRO A 165 -8.09 -2.94 -7.89
C PRO A 165 -8.16 -3.59 -6.50
N ILE A 166 -7.03 -4.07 -6.02
CA ILE A 166 -6.91 -4.54 -4.64
C ILE A 166 -7.24 -3.41 -3.66
N ARG A 167 -7.96 -3.73 -2.59
CA ARG A 167 -8.38 -2.77 -1.56
C ARG A 167 -7.22 -2.30 -0.68
N LYS A 168 -6.19 -3.15 -0.55
CA LYS A 168 -5.01 -2.89 0.27
C LYS A 168 -4.11 -1.87 -0.42
N ASP A 169 -3.57 -0.94 0.35
CA ASP A 169 -2.62 0.06 -0.16
C ASP A 169 -1.20 -0.52 -0.12
N LEU A 170 -0.79 -1.15 -1.22
CA LEU A 170 0.52 -1.79 -1.33
C LEU A 170 1.56 -0.77 -1.80
N GLN A 171 2.67 -0.68 -1.07
CA GLN A 171 3.78 0.22 -1.43
C GLN A 171 4.77 -0.50 -2.36
N CYS A 172 5.36 0.23 -3.30
CA CYS A 172 6.44 -0.26 -4.15
C CYS A 172 7.80 0.29 -3.73
N GLU A 173 8.87 -0.40 -4.16
CA GLU A 173 10.23 0.09 -3.94
C GLU A 173 10.50 1.31 -4.82
N THR A 174 11.27 2.27 -4.29
CA THR A 174 11.51 3.56 -4.95
C THR A 174 12.98 3.92 -5.08
N ASP A 175 13.88 2.97 -4.80
CA ASP A 175 15.29 3.16 -5.09
C ASP A 175 15.57 2.91 -6.60
N LYS A 176 16.86 2.96 -6.97
CA LYS A 176 17.33 2.91 -8.35
C LYS A 176 17.92 1.57 -8.77
N LEU A 177 17.77 0.56 -7.93
CA LEU A 177 18.25 -0.80 -8.16
C LEU A 177 17.17 -1.64 -8.82
N THR A 178 17.56 -2.84 -9.23
CA THR A 178 16.63 -3.82 -9.78
C THR A 178 15.84 -4.49 -8.66
N HIS A 179 14.51 -4.48 -8.79
CA HIS A 179 13.61 -5.20 -7.89
C HIS A 179 12.78 -6.24 -8.65
N PHE A 180 12.54 -7.38 -8.01
CA PHE A 180 11.63 -8.42 -8.51
C PHE A 180 10.26 -8.26 -7.88
N TYR A 181 9.23 -8.27 -8.73
CA TYR A 181 7.83 -8.29 -8.31
C TYR A 181 7.22 -9.63 -8.70
N THR A 182 6.67 -10.35 -7.74
CA THR A 182 6.07 -11.67 -7.95
C THR A 182 4.66 -11.70 -7.39
N PHE A 183 3.68 -12.00 -8.24
CA PHE A 183 2.30 -12.25 -7.87
C PHE A 183 1.99 -13.73 -8.02
N ILE A 184 1.40 -14.33 -6.99
CA ILE A 184 1.03 -15.74 -6.94
C ILE A 184 -0.46 -15.81 -6.65
N LEU A 185 -1.22 -16.51 -7.50
CA LEU A 185 -2.65 -16.77 -7.33
C LEU A 185 -2.90 -18.27 -7.33
N ARG A 186 -3.52 -18.80 -6.27
CA ARG A 186 -3.70 -20.23 -6.04
C ARG A 186 -5.16 -20.68 -6.31
N PRO A 187 -5.40 -21.99 -6.52
CA PRO A 187 -6.74 -22.53 -6.77
C PRO A 187 -7.78 -22.34 -5.67
N ASP A 188 -7.36 -22.03 -4.44
CA ASP A 188 -8.24 -21.70 -3.33
C ASP A 188 -8.62 -20.20 -3.27
N ALA A 189 -8.31 -19.46 -4.34
CA ALA A 189 -8.43 -18.00 -4.44
C ALA A 189 -7.62 -17.23 -3.37
N SER A 190 -6.60 -17.87 -2.79
CA SER A 190 -5.57 -17.18 -2.02
C SER A 190 -4.51 -16.58 -2.95
N TYR A 191 -3.89 -15.48 -2.52
CA TYR A 191 -2.80 -14.87 -3.25
C TYR A 191 -1.62 -14.53 -2.33
N SER A 192 -0.44 -14.38 -2.93
CA SER A 192 0.74 -13.78 -2.30
C SER A 192 1.37 -12.76 -3.24
N VAL A 193 1.85 -11.65 -2.69
CA VAL A 193 2.68 -10.67 -3.38
C VAL A 193 4.05 -10.69 -2.71
N LEU A 194 5.08 -11.00 -3.49
CA LEU A 194 6.46 -10.96 -3.05
C LEU A 194 7.15 -9.80 -3.76
N ILE A 195 7.98 -9.09 -3.03
CA ILE A 195 8.98 -8.18 -3.59
C ILE A 195 10.32 -8.75 -3.17
N ASP A 196 11.23 -8.96 -4.11
CA ASP A 196 12.60 -9.35 -3.78
C ASP A 196 12.62 -10.69 -2.98
N ASN A 197 11.85 -11.68 -3.44
CA ASN A 197 11.59 -12.97 -2.77
C ASN A 197 11.06 -12.88 -1.32
N ARG A 198 10.70 -11.69 -0.83
CA ARG A 198 10.11 -11.49 0.50
C ARG A 198 8.61 -11.30 0.35
N GLU A 199 7.83 -12.14 1.05
CA GLU A 199 6.38 -11.97 1.09
C GLU A 199 6.03 -10.64 1.76
N ARG A 200 5.39 -9.76 0.98
CA ARG A 200 4.93 -8.45 1.41
C ARG A 200 3.46 -8.47 1.80
N GLU A 201 2.68 -9.26 1.08
CA GLU A 201 1.24 -9.35 1.28
C GLU A 201 0.73 -10.75 0.95
N THR A 202 -0.29 -11.18 1.69
CA THR A 202 -1.05 -12.40 1.40
C THR A 202 -2.50 -12.21 1.82
N GLY A 203 -3.40 -12.94 1.16
CA GLY A 203 -4.81 -12.85 1.48
C GLY A 203 -5.67 -13.65 0.52
N SER A 204 -6.92 -13.20 0.34
CA SER A 204 -7.90 -13.90 -0.47
C SER A 204 -8.67 -12.95 -1.37
N MET A 205 -9.00 -13.42 -2.58
CA MET A 205 -9.85 -12.68 -3.51
C MET A 205 -11.23 -12.34 -2.91
N TYR A 206 -11.73 -13.16 -1.98
CA TYR A 206 -13.01 -12.95 -1.29
C TYR A 206 -13.02 -11.74 -0.35
N THR A 207 -11.85 -11.28 0.12
CA THR A 207 -11.75 -10.21 1.12
C THR A 207 -11.09 -8.96 0.58
N ASP A 208 -10.11 -9.14 -0.31
CA ASP A 208 -9.18 -8.08 -0.67
C ASP A 208 -9.51 -7.40 -2.00
N TRP A 209 -10.54 -7.90 -2.71
CA TRP A 209 -11.17 -7.24 -3.85
C TRP A 209 -12.68 -7.18 -3.67
N ASP A 210 -13.29 -6.10 -4.15
CA ASP A 210 -14.75 -5.94 -4.16
C ASP A 210 -15.39 -6.61 -5.39
N ILE A 211 -15.01 -7.87 -5.66
CA ILE A 211 -15.52 -8.66 -6.81
C ILE A 211 -16.90 -9.26 -6.48
N LEU A 212 -16.98 -9.99 -5.37
CA LEU A 212 -18.22 -10.59 -4.89
C LEU A 212 -18.81 -9.73 -3.76
N PRO A 213 -20.15 -9.68 -3.62
CA PRO A 213 -20.78 -8.99 -2.49
C PRO A 213 -20.41 -9.67 -1.16
N PRO A 214 -20.56 -8.99 -0.02
CA PRO A 214 -20.18 -9.56 1.28
C PRO A 214 -21.08 -10.75 1.62
N ARG A 215 -20.49 -11.80 2.21
CA ARG A 215 -21.22 -13.01 2.65
C ARG A 215 -22.34 -12.72 3.65
N LYS A 216 -22.15 -11.72 4.51
CA LYS A 216 -23.11 -11.31 5.54
C LYS A 216 -23.40 -9.83 5.50
N ILE A 217 -24.67 -9.48 5.71
CA ILE A 217 -25.15 -8.11 5.81
C ILE A 217 -25.90 -7.91 7.13
N LYS A 218 -26.00 -6.67 7.61
CA LYS A 218 -26.82 -6.38 8.79
C LYS A 218 -28.30 -6.49 8.41
N ASP A 219 -29.08 -7.14 9.25
CA ASP A 219 -30.53 -7.20 9.06
C ASP A 219 -31.17 -5.85 9.39
N VAL A 220 -31.34 -5.02 8.37
CA VAL A 220 -31.97 -3.70 8.49
C VAL A 220 -33.45 -3.77 8.93
N LYS A 221 -34.08 -4.95 8.85
CA LYS A 221 -35.47 -5.18 9.29
C LYS A 221 -35.54 -5.68 10.74
N ALA A 222 -34.42 -6.11 11.33
CA ALA A 222 -34.39 -6.58 12.70
C ALA A 222 -34.73 -5.46 13.70
N LYS A 223 -35.74 -5.71 14.52
CA LYS A 223 -36.14 -4.82 15.62
C LYS A 223 -35.61 -5.37 16.94
N LYS A 224 -35.28 -4.47 17.86
CA LYS A 224 -34.96 -4.84 19.24
C LYS A 224 -36.16 -5.60 19.83
N PRO A 225 -35.98 -6.84 20.33
CA PRO A 225 -37.05 -7.59 20.98
C PRO A 225 -37.60 -6.83 22.19
N ALA A 226 -38.91 -6.94 22.43
CA ALA A 226 -39.56 -6.24 23.54
C ALA A 226 -39.07 -6.72 24.91
N ASP A 227 -38.62 -7.97 24.99
CA ASP A 227 -38.06 -8.63 26.17
C ASP A 227 -36.53 -8.42 26.32
N TRP A 228 -35.93 -7.56 25.50
CA TRP A 228 -34.50 -7.26 25.54
C TRP A 228 -34.19 -6.12 26.50
N ASP A 229 -33.78 -6.45 27.73
CA ASP A 229 -33.34 -5.45 28.70
C ASP A 229 -31.86 -5.10 28.50
N ASP A 230 -31.61 -3.88 28.02
CA ASP A 230 -30.28 -3.29 27.84
C ASP A 230 -29.89 -2.33 28.99
N ARG A 231 -30.67 -2.29 30.07
CA ARG A 231 -30.33 -1.53 31.27
C ARG A 231 -29.42 -2.40 32.14
N GLU A 232 -28.16 -1.98 32.25
CA GLU A 232 -27.17 -2.67 33.09
C GLU A 232 -27.51 -2.57 34.59
N TYR A 233 -28.13 -1.46 35.00
CA TYR A 233 -28.57 -1.23 36.37
C TYR A 233 -30.07 -0.92 36.40
N ILE A 234 -30.77 -1.56 37.33
CA ILE A 234 -32.16 -1.27 37.69
C ILE A 234 -32.21 -0.78 39.13
N GLU A 235 -33.29 -0.10 39.50
CA GLU A 235 -33.51 0.20 40.90
C GLU A 235 -33.90 -1.08 41.64
N ASP A 236 -33.36 -1.25 42.85
CA ASP A 236 -33.56 -2.42 43.70
C ASP A 236 -35.02 -2.52 44.12
N PRO A 237 -35.79 -3.51 43.62
CA PRO A 237 -37.21 -3.62 43.93
C PRO A 237 -37.46 -3.86 45.43
N ASP A 238 -36.48 -4.41 46.15
CA ASP A 238 -36.56 -4.72 47.58
C ASP A 238 -36.07 -3.56 48.46
N ASP A 239 -35.44 -2.54 47.87
CA ASP A 239 -35.05 -1.31 48.58
C ASP A 239 -36.27 -0.39 48.73
N VAL A 240 -37.02 -0.64 49.79
CA VAL A 240 -38.15 0.20 50.19
C VAL A 240 -37.67 1.38 51.03
N LYS A 241 -38.28 2.53 50.81
CA LYS A 241 -38.02 3.73 51.60
C LYS A 241 -38.36 3.49 53.07
N PRO A 242 -37.42 3.69 54.01
CA PRO A 242 -37.70 3.50 55.43
C PRO A 242 -38.81 4.44 55.91
N GLU A 243 -39.67 3.92 56.79
CA GLU A 243 -40.72 4.73 57.40
C GLU A 243 -40.12 5.89 58.19
N GLY A 244 -40.67 7.09 58.02
CA GLY A 244 -40.18 8.29 58.69
C GLY A 244 -38.96 8.97 58.06
N TYR A 245 -38.37 8.44 56.97
CA TYR A 245 -37.22 9.05 56.30
C TYR A 245 -37.49 10.50 55.84
N ASP A 246 -38.69 10.79 55.34
CA ASP A 246 -39.08 12.17 54.93
C ASP A 246 -39.38 13.10 56.10
N LYS A 247 -39.60 12.54 57.28
CA LYS A 247 -39.88 13.32 58.49
C LYS A 247 -38.60 13.79 59.17
N ILE A 248 -37.43 13.35 58.71
CA ILE A 248 -36.13 13.80 59.22
C ILE A 248 -35.88 15.22 58.68
N PRO A 249 -35.87 16.27 59.53
CA PRO A 249 -35.67 17.63 59.08
C PRO A 249 -34.22 17.84 58.64
N ALA A 250 -34.01 18.66 57.62
CA ALA A 250 -32.66 19.00 57.11
C ALA A 250 -31.81 19.76 58.15
N GLN A 251 -32.47 20.47 59.07
CA GLN A 251 -31.83 21.20 60.15
C GLN A 251 -32.51 20.86 61.48
N ILE A 252 -31.71 20.74 62.54
CA ILE A 252 -32.16 20.59 63.92
C ILE A 252 -31.60 21.74 64.76
N PRO A 253 -32.25 22.14 65.86
CA PRO A 253 -31.67 23.11 66.77
C PRO A 253 -30.35 22.58 67.36
N ASP A 254 -29.36 23.45 67.50
CA ASP A 254 -28.04 23.06 68.01
C ASP A 254 -28.14 22.59 69.48
N PRO A 255 -27.88 21.30 69.76
CA PRO A 255 -27.99 20.76 71.12
C PRO A 255 -26.89 21.28 72.06
N LYS A 256 -25.84 21.94 71.53
CA LYS A 256 -24.76 22.54 72.30
C LYS A 256 -24.94 24.04 72.50
N ALA A 257 -25.88 24.66 71.79
CA ALA A 257 -26.18 26.06 72.01
C ALA A 257 -26.84 26.20 73.39
N LYS A 258 -26.32 27.15 74.16
CA LYS A 258 -26.93 27.62 75.38
C LYS A 258 -27.42 29.03 75.14
N GLU A 259 -28.51 29.37 75.80
CA GLU A 259 -28.99 30.73 75.88
C GLU A 259 -27.87 31.63 76.43
N PRO A 260 -27.56 32.75 75.76
CA PRO A 260 -26.61 33.72 76.27
C PRO A 260 -27.06 34.27 77.63
N ASP A 261 -26.11 34.53 78.53
CA ASP A 261 -26.41 35.06 79.88
C ASP A 261 -27.01 36.48 79.84
N ASP A 262 -26.94 37.18 78.70
CA ASP A 262 -27.46 38.52 78.43
C ASP A 262 -28.77 38.52 77.60
N TRP A 263 -29.44 37.38 77.44
CA TRP A 263 -30.71 37.28 76.72
C TRP A 263 -31.90 37.78 77.58
N ASP A 264 -32.78 38.61 77.00
CA ASP A 264 -34.00 39.09 77.64
C ASP A 264 -35.26 38.63 76.88
N ASP A 265 -36.00 37.68 77.44
CA ASP A 265 -37.21 37.12 76.81
C ASP A 265 -38.35 38.14 76.60
N GLU A 266 -38.40 39.27 77.34
CA GLU A 266 -39.42 40.32 77.16
C GLU A 266 -39.09 41.25 75.97
N GLU A 267 -37.81 41.50 75.71
CA GLU A 267 -37.34 42.42 74.65
C GLU A 267 -36.94 41.67 73.36
N ASP A 268 -36.26 40.51 73.45
CA ASP A 268 -35.74 39.73 72.32
C ASP A 268 -36.66 38.55 71.91
N GLY A 269 -37.63 38.19 72.78
CA GLY A 269 -38.55 37.08 72.63
C GLY A 269 -37.95 35.73 73.03
N ILE A 270 -38.79 34.69 73.13
CA ILE A 270 -38.40 33.34 73.57
C ILE A 270 -37.18 32.84 72.80
N TRP A 271 -36.06 32.65 73.50
CA TRP A 271 -34.81 32.18 72.89
C TRP A 271 -35.02 30.86 72.13
N LYS A 272 -34.45 30.79 70.92
CA LYS A 272 -34.46 29.56 70.11
C LYS A 272 -33.04 29.22 69.67
N PRO A 273 -32.56 27.99 69.94
CA PRO A 273 -31.21 27.60 69.55
C PRO A 273 -31.02 27.72 68.02
N PRO A 274 -29.85 28.19 67.55
CA PRO A 274 -29.53 28.26 66.13
C PRO A 274 -29.68 26.88 65.48
N LYS A 275 -30.22 26.86 64.26
CA LYS A 275 -30.42 25.60 63.52
C LYS A 275 -29.12 25.16 62.86
N ILE A 276 -28.67 23.95 63.16
CA ILE A 276 -27.51 23.32 62.52
C ILE A 276 -27.96 22.21 61.56
N PRO A 277 -27.16 21.85 60.54
CA PRO A 277 -27.45 20.72 59.67
C PRO A 277 -27.65 19.44 60.47
N ASN A 278 -28.74 18.71 60.23
CA ASN A 278 -29.04 17.46 60.90
C ASN A 278 -28.14 16.33 60.35
N PRO A 279 -27.23 15.74 61.13
CA PRO A 279 -26.37 14.65 60.65
C PRO A 279 -27.15 13.40 60.19
N ALA A 280 -28.39 13.23 60.66
CA ALA A 280 -29.26 12.13 60.26
C ALA A 280 -29.98 12.37 58.91
N TYR A 281 -30.01 13.60 58.39
CA TYR A 281 -30.63 13.91 57.11
C TYR A 281 -29.71 13.53 55.94
N LYS A 282 -30.07 12.47 55.21
CA LYS A 282 -29.28 11.94 54.09
C LYS A 282 -29.73 12.47 52.72
N GLY A 283 -30.50 13.56 52.68
CA GLY A 283 -31.08 14.09 51.45
C GLY A 283 -32.29 13.30 50.95
N PRO A 284 -32.90 13.69 49.81
CA PRO A 284 -34.05 12.98 49.23
C PRO A 284 -33.73 11.51 48.98
N TRP A 285 -34.61 10.61 49.45
CA TRP A 285 -34.41 9.18 49.28
C TRP A 285 -34.36 8.82 47.78
N LYS A 286 -33.34 8.06 47.40
CA LYS A 286 -33.21 7.45 46.07
C LYS A 286 -33.03 5.95 46.26
N ARG A 287 -33.82 5.17 45.53
CA ARG A 287 -33.72 3.72 45.52
C ARG A 287 -32.32 3.30 45.06
N LYS A 288 -31.71 2.33 45.74
CA LYS A 288 -30.41 1.78 45.36
C LYS A 288 -30.47 1.21 43.95
N LYS A 289 -29.38 1.34 43.21
CA LYS A 289 -29.23 0.70 41.90
C LYS A 289 -28.51 -0.62 42.05
N ILE A 290 -29.11 -1.71 41.60
CA ILE A 290 -28.52 -3.04 41.55
C ILE A 290 -28.26 -3.45 40.10
N LYS A 291 -27.34 -4.40 39.91
CA LYS A 291 -27.11 -4.99 38.59
C LYS A 291 -28.38 -5.73 38.16
N ASN A 292 -28.84 -5.46 36.95
CA ASN A 292 -30.03 -6.07 36.41
C ASN A 292 -29.76 -7.54 36.06
N PRO A 293 -30.41 -8.51 36.74
CA PRO A 293 -30.22 -9.93 36.43
C PRO A 293 -30.65 -10.31 35.01
N ASN A 294 -31.55 -9.52 34.40
CA ASN A 294 -32.08 -9.73 33.05
C ASN A 294 -31.30 -8.95 31.97
N TYR A 295 -30.16 -8.32 32.30
CA TYR A 295 -29.38 -7.57 31.33
C TYR A 295 -28.82 -8.48 30.24
N LYS A 296 -29.31 -8.31 29.00
CA LYS A 296 -28.88 -9.09 27.82
C LYS A 296 -27.76 -8.41 27.02
N GLY A 297 -27.24 -7.28 27.50
CA GLY A 297 -26.28 -6.46 26.77
C GLY A 297 -26.95 -5.38 25.92
N LYS A 298 -26.16 -4.46 25.36
CA LYS A 298 -26.66 -3.51 24.37
C LYS A 298 -27.11 -4.25 23.11
N TRP A 299 -28.37 -4.06 22.71
CA TRP A 299 -28.89 -4.65 21.49
C TRP A 299 -28.05 -4.23 20.28
N LYS A 300 -27.66 -5.20 19.45
CA LYS A 300 -26.95 -4.97 18.19
C LYS A 300 -27.75 -5.62 17.07
N THR A 301 -27.83 -4.95 15.93
CA THR A 301 -28.46 -5.50 14.72
C THR A 301 -27.76 -6.81 14.34
N PRO A 302 -28.48 -7.93 14.19
CA PRO A 302 -27.89 -9.20 13.80
C PRO A 302 -27.35 -9.15 12.38
N TRP A 303 -26.34 -9.99 12.12
CA TRP A 303 -25.84 -10.26 10.77
C TRP A 303 -26.58 -11.45 10.20
N ILE A 304 -27.11 -11.31 8.99
CA ILE A 304 -27.77 -12.35 8.22
C ILE A 304 -26.95 -12.66 6.96
N ASP A 305 -27.16 -13.84 6.40
CA ASP A 305 -26.56 -14.19 5.12
C ASP A 305 -27.10 -13.27 4.02
N ASN A 306 -26.22 -12.84 3.13
CA ASN A 306 -26.58 -11.91 2.06
C ASN A 306 -27.28 -12.67 0.93
N PRO A 307 -28.56 -12.39 0.61
CA PRO A 307 -29.27 -13.09 -0.46
C PRO A 307 -28.66 -12.82 -1.85
N GLU A 308 -27.90 -11.75 -2.01
CA GLU A 308 -27.19 -11.42 -3.24
C GLU A 308 -25.82 -12.12 -3.34
N PHE A 309 -25.36 -12.80 -2.28
CA PHE A 309 -24.10 -13.53 -2.32
C PHE A 309 -24.28 -14.89 -3.01
N GLU A 310 -23.61 -15.04 -4.14
CA GLU A 310 -23.41 -16.31 -4.84
C GLU A 310 -21.90 -16.60 -4.83
N ASP A 311 -21.54 -17.80 -4.36
CA ASP A 311 -20.13 -18.23 -4.31
C ASP A 311 -19.67 -18.64 -5.70
N ASP A 312 -18.50 -18.16 -6.11
CA ASP A 312 -17.86 -18.57 -7.37
C ASP A 312 -16.62 -19.43 -7.05
N PRO A 313 -16.70 -20.77 -7.19
CA PRO A 313 -15.56 -21.64 -6.93
C PRO A 313 -14.41 -21.43 -7.94
N ASP A 314 -14.70 -20.82 -9.09
CA ASP A 314 -13.72 -20.50 -10.13
C ASP A 314 -13.29 -19.01 -10.06
N LEU A 315 -13.53 -18.30 -8.94
CA LEU A 315 -13.18 -16.87 -8.77
C LEU A 315 -11.71 -16.55 -9.10
N TYR A 316 -10.79 -17.48 -8.84
CA TYR A 316 -9.35 -17.35 -9.13
C TYR A 316 -9.00 -17.59 -10.61
N VAL A 317 -9.90 -18.20 -11.38
CA VAL A 317 -9.66 -18.58 -12.77
C VAL A 317 -9.77 -17.32 -13.63
N LEU A 318 -8.62 -16.85 -14.13
CA LEU A 318 -8.60 -15.76 -15.07
C LEU A 318 -9.10 -16.24 -16.44
N ARG A 319 -9.63 -15.31 -17.24
CA ARG A 319 -9.87 -15.60 -18.66
C ARG A 319 -8.58 -16.14 -19.31
N PRO A 320 -8.66 -17.08 -20.26
CA PRO A 320 -7.49 -17.70 -20.87
C PRO A 320 -6.51 -16.66 -21.41
N ILE A 321 -5.28 -16.72 -20.89
CA ILE A 321 -4.22 -15.75 -21.14
C ILE A 321 -3.52 -16.13 -22.44
N LYS A 322 -3.25 -15.12 -23.29
CA LYS A 322 -2.67 -15.30 -24.62
C LYS A 322 -1.59 -14.29 -24.97
N TYR A 323 -1.52 -13.20 -24.22
CA TYR A 323 -0.47 -12.19 -24.41
C TYR A 323 -0.01 -11.64 -23.07
N VAL A 324 1.24 -11.21 -23.04
CA VAL A 324 1.79 -10.34 -22.01
C VAL A 324 2.13 -9.00 -22.66
N GLY A 325 1.91 -7.90 -21.95
CA GLY A 325 2.18 -6.57 -22.48
C GLY A 325 2.65 -5.59 -21.42
N ILE A 326 3.49 -4.65 -21.85
CA ILE A 326 3.89 -3.48 -21.07
C ILE A 326 3.20 -2.30 -21.72
N GLU A 327 2.29 -1.68 -20.97
CA GLU A 327 1.63 -0.44 -21.37
C GLU A 327 1.68 0.55 -20.23
N VAL A 328 2.54 1.57 -20.36
CA VAL A 328 2.82 2.54 -19.28
C VAL A 328 3.01 3.94 -19.84
N TRP A 329 2.60 4.95 -19.09
CA TRP A 329 3.03 6.33 -19.29
C TRP A 329 4.26 6.61 -18.42
N GLN A 330 5.25 7.34 -18.94
CA GLN A 330 6.36 7.84 -18.14
C GLN A 330 6.72 9.28 -18.51
N VAL A 331 6.84 10.15 -17.50
CA VAL A 331 7.36 11.51 -17.65
C VAL A 331 8.85 11.47 -17.93
N LYS A 332 9.62 10.79 -17.09
CA LYS A 332 11.05 10.53 -17.30
C LYS A 332 11.24 9.07 -17.68
N ALA A 333 11.79 8.82 -18.84
CA ALA A 333 12.07 7.49 -19.34
C ALA A 333 13.37 6.95 -18.72
N GLY A 334 13.41 5.64 -18.54
CA GLY A 334 14.62 4.92 -18.12
C GLY A 334 14.35 3.58 -17.43
N SER A 335 13.09 3.20 -17.26
CA SER A 335 12.74 1.93 -16.63
C SER A 335 13.21 0.78 -17.50
N VAL A 336 13.99 -0.12 -16.93
CA VAL A 336 14.47 -1.35 -17.56
C VAL A 336 13.59 -2.49 -17.08
N PHE A 337 12.84 -3.12 -17.99
CA PHE A 337 12.05 -4.32 -17.72
C PHE A 337 12.84 -5.54 -18.15
N ASP A 338 12.83 -6.59 -17.32
CA ASP A 338 13.53 -7.85 -17.60
C ASP A 338 12.93 -9.03 -16.84
N ASN A 339 13.40 -10.25 -17.13
CA ASN A 339 13.13 -11.48 -16.40
C ASN A 339 11.64 -11.79 -16.21
N ILE A 340 10.84 -11.58 -17.27
CA ILE A 340 9.40 -11.82 -17.24
C ILE A 340 9.15 -13.33 -17.26
N LEU A 341 8.57 -13.85 -16.19
CA LEU A 341 8.24 -15.25 -15.99
C LEU A 341 6.76 -15.42 -15.68
N ILE A 342 6.14 -16.38 -16.38
CA ILE A 342 4.77 -16.84 -16.13
C ILE A 342 4.81 -18.38 -16.05
N CYS A 343 4.51 -18.94 -14.88
CA CYS A 343 4.55 -20.39 -14.63
C CYS A 343 3.49 -20.79 -13.59
N ASP A 344 3.46 -22.07 -13.21
CA ASP A 344 2.59 -22.60 -12.15
C ASP A 344 3.32 -23.05 -10.87
N ASP A 345 4.64 -22.84 -10.80
CA ASP A 345 5.45 -23.22 -9.64
C ASP A 345 6.10 -22.01 -8.94
N PRO A 346 5.61 -21.65 -7.73
CA PRO A 346 6.23 -20.64 -6.88
C PRO A 346 7.70 -20.90 -6.53
N GLN A 347 8.12 -22.16 -6.44
CA GLN A 347 9.47 -22.52 -6.04
C GLN A 347 10.46 -22.24 -7.16
N TYR A 348 10.16 -22.69 -8.39
CA TYR A 348 10.92 -22.32 -9.58
C TYR A 348 11.06 -20.79 -9.74
N ALA A 349 9.99 -20.03 -9.52
CA ALA A 349 10.04 -18.56 -9.60
C ALA A 349 11.02 -17.95 -8.59
N ARG A 350 11.06 -18.46 -7.35
CA ARG A 350 12.05 -18.03 -6.34
C ARG A 350 13.48 -18.34 -6.76
N GLU A 351 13.72 -19.53 -7.28
CA GLU A 351 15.04 -19.97 -7.75
C GLU A 351 15.58 -19.08 -8.87
N VAL A 352 14.71 -18.64 -9.79
CA VAL A 352 15.08 -17.68 -10.84
C VAL A 352 15.59 -16.36 -10.24
N VAL A 353 14.92 -15.83 -9.22
CA VAL A 353 15.36 -14.59 -8.54
C VAL A 353 16.70 -14.82 -7.83
N GLU A 354 16.85 -15.94 -7.12
CA GLU A 354 18.07 -16.26 -6.39
C GLU A 354 19.28 -16.41 -7.32
N ASP A 355 19.11 -17.10 -8.45
CA ASP A 355 20.14 -17.26 -9.46
C ASP A 355 20.57 -15.93 -10.09
N ILE A 356 19.62 -15.05 -10.43
CA ILE A 356 19.93 -13.74 -11.00
C ILE A 356 20.62 -12.84 -9.97
N TRP A 357 20.15 -12.84 -8.73
CA TRP A 357 20.77 -12.05 -7.67
C TRP A 357 22.17 -12.53 -7.30
N ALA A 358 22.39 -13.85 -7.25
CA ALA A 358 23.70 -14.41 -6.98
C ALA A 358 24.74 -13.94 -8.02
N ARG A 359 24.31 -13.71 -9.27
CA ARG A 359 25.17 -13.22 -10.35
C ARG A 359 25.33 -11.70 -10.34
N ASN A 360 24.24 -10.96 -10.18
CA ASN A 360 24.21 -9.54 -10.59
C ASN A 360 24.01 -8.54 -9.44
N ARG A 361 23.48 -8.94 -8.28
CA ARG A 361 23.01 -7.99 -7.25
C ARG A 361 24.11 -7.15 -6.63
N GLU A 362 25.19 -7.78 -6.16
CA GLU A 362 26.30 -7.07 -5.52
C GLU A 362 27.04 -6.19 -6.53
N ALA A 363 27.29 -6.71 -7.75
CA ALA A 363 27.92 -5.94 -8.82
C ALA A 363 27.08 -4.73 -9.26
N GLU A 364 25.76 -4.86 -9.36
CA GLU A 364 24.87 -3.73 -9.65
C GLU A 364 24.95 -2.67 -8.56
N LYS A 365 24.96 -3.09 -7.29
CA LYS A 365 25.02 -2.18 -6.14
C LYS A 365 26.35 -1.42 -6.11
N GLU A 366 27.47 -2.10 -6.32
CA GLU A 366 28.79 -1.47 -6.39
C GLU A 366 28.88 -0.47 -7.55
N ALA A 367 28.40 -0.86 -8.74
CA ALA A 367 28.35 0.01 -9.90
C ALA A 367 27.46 1.25 -9.66
N PHE A 368 26.35 1.08 -8.95
CA PHE A 368 25.47 2.20 -8.56
C PHE A 368 26.16 3.15 -7.56
N GLU A 369 26.80 2.61 -6.52
CA GLU A 369 27.52 3.41 -5.53
C GLU A 369 28.68 4.21 -6.16
N GLU A 370 29.41 3.59 -7.11
CA GLU A 370 30.44 4.27 -7.89
C GLU A 370 29.87 5.40 -8.75
N ALA A 371 28.79 5.13 -9.49
CA ALA A 371 28.11 6.14 -10.31
C ALA A 371 27.57 7.32 -9.48
N GLU A 372 27.02 7.05 -8.29
CA GLU A 372 26.56 8.07 -7.35
C GLU A 372 27.72 8.91 -6.81
N LYS A 373 28.86 8.28 -6.48
CA LYS A 373 30.06 8.97 -6.02
C LYS A 373 30.61 9.89 -7.11
N GLU A 374 30.68 9.41 -8.35
CA GLU A 374 31.12 10.22 -9.48
C GLU A 374 30.17 11.40 -9.72
N ARG A 375 28.86 11.18 -9.67
CA ARG A 375 27.86 12.24 -9.81
C ARG A 375 28.04 13.32 -8.74
N ARG A 376 28.16 12.93 -7.46
CA ARG A 376 28.37 13.87 -6.36
C ARG A 376 29.66 14.67 -6.53
N ALA A 377 30.75 14.03 -6.94
CA ALA A 377 32.01 14.72 -7.21
C ALA A 377 31.87 15.77 -8.33
N ARG A 378 31.15 15.44 -9.42
CA ARG A 378 30.87 16.38 -10.52
C ARG A 378 29.99 17.55 -10.06
N GLU A 379 28.93 17.29 -9.28
CA GLU A 379 28.05 18.32 -8.72
C GLU A 379 28.80 19.26 -7.76
N GLU A 380 29.69 18.74 -6.92
CA GLU A 380 30.53 19.54 -6.03
C GLU A 380 31.52 20.42 -6.82
N GLU A 381 32.12 19.89 -7.88
CA GLU A 381 33.00 20.66 -8.75
C GLU A 381 32.25 21.78 -9.48
N GLU A 382 31.06 21.49 -10.02
CA GLU A 382 30.21 22.49 -10.67
C GLU A 382 29.74 23.57 -9.68
N ALA A 383 29.33 23.17 -8.47
CA ALA A 383 28.97 24.11 -7.41
C ALA A 383 30.16 25.00 -6.99
N LYS A 384 31.38 24.45 -6.95
CA LYS A 384 32.60 25.21 -6.68
C LYS A 384 32.89 26.22 -7.80
N ARG A 385 32.81 25.79 -9.06
CA ARG A 385 32.98 26.67 -10.23
C ARG A 385 31.93 27.80 -10.23
N ALA A 386 30.67 27.49 -9.94
CA ALA A 386 29.59 28.48 -9.84
C ALA A 386 29.83 29.49 -8.70
N ARG A 387 30.36 29.05 -7.55
CA ARG A 387 30.76 29.95 -6.45
C ARG A 387 31.91 30.87 -6.83
N GLU A 388 32.96 30.33 -7.47
CA GLU A 388 34.11 31.11 -7.93
C GLU A 388 33.70 32.15 -8.99
N GLU A 389 32.83 31.78 -9.93
CA GLU A 389 32.25 32.72 -10.90
C GLU A 389 31.38 33.79 -10.21
N GLY A 390 30.56 33.39 -9.23
CA GLY A 390 29.75 34.30 -8.43
C GLY A 390 30.60 35.33 -7.68
N GLU A 391 31.69 34.88 -7.05
CA GLU A 391 32.65 35.77 -6.40
C GLU A 391 33.34 36.70 -7.38
N LYS A 392 33.77 36.19 -8.55
CA LYS A 392 34.38 37.02 -9.60
C LYS A 392 33.43 38.11 -10.06
N ARG A 393 32.16 37.78 -10.34
CA ARG A 393 31.11 38.75 -10.70
C ARG A 393 30.89 39.79 -9.60
N ARG A 394 30.93 39.38 -8.32
CA ARG A 394 30.81 40.30 -7.17
C ARG A 394 32.00 41.27 -7.11
N ARG A 395 33.24 40.76 -7.23
CA ARG A 395 34.46 41.59 -7.25
C ARG A 395 34.43 42.60 -8.40
N GLU A 396 34.05 42.17 -9.61
CA GLU A 396 33.89 43.08 -10.76
C GLU A 396 32.84 44.17 -10.51
N ARG A 397 31.72 43.84 -9.86
CA ARG A 397 30.69 44.82 -9.50
C ARG A 397 31.22 45.82 -8.46
N ASP A 398 31.94 45.36 -7.46
CA ASP A 398 32.53 46.20 -6.41
C ASP A 398 33.61 47.14 -6.98
N HIS A 399 34.44 46.66 -7.91
CA HIS A 399 35.39 47.49 -8.66
C HIS A 399 34.67 48.59 -9.45
N ARG A 400 33.62 48.26 -10.22
CA ARG A 400 32.84 49.26 -10.95
C ARG A 400 32.18 50.30 -10.02
N HIS A 401 31.70 49.89 -8.84
CA HIS A 401 31.17 50.82 -7.84
C HIS A 401 32.25 51.73 -7.23
N ARG A 402 33.44 51.18 -6.97
CA ARG A 402 34.58 51.96 -6.47
C ARG A 402 35.08 52.97 -7.48
N ASP A 403 35.18 52.60 -8.76
CA ASP A 403 35.59 53.52 -9.84
C ASP A 403 34.59 54.67 -10.02
N ARG A 404 33.28 54.39 -9.93
CA ARG A 404 32.23 55.43 -9.94
C ARG A 404 32.33 56.37 -8.75
N ARG A 405 32.65 55.87 -7.55
CA ARG A 405 32.88 56.72 -6.35
C ARG A 405 34.16 57.55 -6.48
N HIS A 406 35.22 57.00 -7.07
CA HIS A 406 36.48 57.72 -7.25
C HIS A 406 36.36 58.86 -8.26
N ARG A 407 35.60 58.67 -9.35
CA ARG A 407 35.26 59.75 -10.30
C ARG A 407 34.45 60.87 -9.68
N ARG A 408 33.56 60.57 -8.72
CA ARG A 408 32.80 61.60 -7.98
C ARG A 408 33.61 62.38 -6.95
N ARG A 409 34.72 61.84 -6.45
CA ARG A 409 35.62 62.53 -5.49
C ARG A 409 36.70 63.37 -6.17
N HIS A 410 36.89 63.22 -7.47
CA HIS A 410 37.88 63.94 -8.26
C HIS A 410 37.16 64.86 -9.25
N ASP A 411 36.20 65.63 -8.77
CA ASP A 411 35.77 66.84 -9.44
C ASP A 411 36.33 68.04 -8.65
N PRO A 412 37.39 68.70 -9.15
CA PRO A 412 37.94 69.91 -8.53
C PRO A 412 37.02 71.14 -8.62
N ARG A 413 35.76 71.00 -9.05
CA ARG A 413 34.83 72.12 -9.26
C ARG A 413 33.90 72.44 -8.08
N ASP A 414 33.97 71.76 -6.95
CA ASP A 414 33.18 72.10 -5.75
C ASP A 414 33.77 73.27 -4.92
N TYR A 415 34.45 74.23 -5.55
CA TYR A 415 34.97 75.45 -4.89
C TYR A 415 34.58 76.77 -5.59
N LEU A 416 33.75 76.74 -6.63
CA LEU A 416 33.33 77.94 -7.36
C LEU A 416 31.90 77.76 -7.90
N ASP A 417 30.90 77.87 -7.03
CA ASP A 417 29.60 78.48 -7.38
C ASP A 417 28.79 78.71 -6.11
N ASP A 418 29.26 79.67 -5.31
CA ASP A 418 28.46 80.36 -4.29
C ASP A 418 28.51 81.86 -4.65
N TYR A 419 27.86 82.20 -5.75
CA TYR A 419 27.51 83.58 -6.12
C TYR A 419 26.13 83.57 -6.79
N HIS A 420 25.11 83.91 -5.97
CA HIS A 420 24.05 84.88 -6.27
C HIS A 420 23.09 84.57 -7.46
N ASP A 421 21.77 84.61 -7.30
CA ASP A 421 20.98 85.57 -6.53
C ASP A 421 19.61 85.04 -6.12
N GLU A 422 19.25 85.39 -4.87
CA GLU A 422 17.90 85.49 -4.36
C GLU A 422 17.14 86.64 -5.06
N LEU A 423 15.81 86.53 -5.05
CA LEU A 423 14.93 87.69 -4.99
C LEU A 423 14.51 87.91 -3.54
#